data_AF-A0A3C0FIH6-F1
#
_entry.id   AF-A0A3C0FIH6-F1
#
_cell.length_a   1.000
_cell.length_b   1.000
_cell.length_c   1.000
_cell.angle_alpha   90.00
_cell.angle_beta   90.00
_cell.angle_gamma   90.00
#
_symmetry.space_group_name_H-M   'P 1'
#
loop_
_entity.id
_entity.type
_entity.pdbx_description
1 polymer ?
#
loop_
_entity_poly.entity_id
_entity_poly.type
_entity_poly.pdbx_seq_one_letter_code
_entity_poly.pdbx_strand_id
1 'polypeptide(L)'
;MVMFSPMMFDAPGSDENVLTQFLFFSVLAFPVLCLMGGILPWVFKRHPNSIWLYGLSGLALTQLLLAITLIQTQCGGNFSC
;
A
#
# COMPACT_ATOMS: atom_id res chain seq x y z
N MET A 1 2.26 10.23 5.90
CA MET A 1 3.18 9.08 5.75
C MET A 1 4.22 9.29 4.65
N VAL A 2 3.91 9.98 3.53
CA VAL A 2 4.91 10.33 2.50
C VAL A 2 6.09 11.14 3.06
N MET A 3 5.88 11.93 4.13
CA MET A 3 6.98 12.63 4.83
C MET A 3 8.02 11.71 5.49
N PHE A 4 7.74 10.42 5.70
CA PHE A 4 8.69 9.43 6.23
C PHE A 4 9.35 8.57 5.13
N SER A 5 8.97 8.76 3.86
CA SER A 5 9.63 8.10 2.73
C SER A 5 11.14 8.34 2.62
N PRO A 6 11.73 9.50 2.99
CA PRO A 6 13.19 9.64 2.95
C PRO A 6 13.91 8.63 3.84
N MET A 7 13.31 8.16 4.95
CA MET A 7 13.92 7.11 5.79
C MET A 7 13.94 5.73 5.13
N MET A 8 13.00 5.42 4.22
CA MET A 8 13.01 4.16 3.47
C MET A 8 14.08 4.14 2.38
N PHE A 9 14.44 5.32 1.86
CA PHE A 9 15.40 5.48 0.77
C PHE A 9 16.78 5.97 1.23
N ASP A 10 17.04 5.95 2.54
CA ASP A 10 18.31 6.42 3.12
C ASP A 10 19.45 5.39 2.99
N ALA A 11 19.11 4.13 2.71
CA ALA A 11 20.10 3.07 2.51
C ALA A 11 20.63 3.07 1.06
N PRO A 12 21.95 2.94 0.85
CA PRO A 12 22.54 2.93 -0.50
C PRO A 12 22.00 1.74 -1.31
N GLY A 13 21.51 2.01 -2.53
CA GLY A 13 20.92 1.02 -3.44
C GLY A 13 19.45 0.69 -3.16
N SER A 14 18.83 1.29 -2.12
CA SER A 14 17.41 1.08 -1.82
C SER A 14 16.47 1.69 -2.87
N ASP A 15 16.94 2.65 -3.66
CA ASP A 15 16.23 3.27 -4.77
C ASP A 15 16.17 2.37 -6.02
N GLU A 16 17.10 1.45 -6.18
CA GLU A 16 17.09 0.44 -7.25
C GLU A 16 16.28 -0.82 -6.89
N ASN A 17 16.01 -1.03 -5.60
CA ASN A 17 15.26 -2.19 -5.13
C ASN A 17 13.76 -2.05 -5.45
N VAL A 18 13.21 -3.01 -6.20
CA VAL A 18 11.79 -2.98 -6.59
C VAL A 18 10.86 -3.20 -5.38
N LEU A 19 11.32 -3.92 -4.35
CA LEU A 19 10.52 -4.23 -3.17
C LEU A 19 10.29 -3.01 -2.28
N THR A 20 11.28 -2.13 -2.14
CA THR A 20 11.17 -0.87 -1.40
C THR A 20 10.29 0.13 -2.13
N GLN A 21 10.43 0.24 -3.45
CA GLN A 21 9.53 1.02 -4.29
C GLN A 21 8.08 0.51 -4.16
N PHE A 22 7.87 -0.81 -4.19
CA PHE A 22 6.55 -1.40 -4.00
C PHE A 22 5.94 -1.09 -2.63
N LEU A 23 6.74 -1.12 -1.55
CA LEU A 23 6.29 -0.71 -0.22
C LEU A 23 5.93 0.78 -0.17
N PHE A 24 6.73 1.64 -0.81
CA PHE A 24 6.45 3.07 -0.90
C PHE A 24 5.12 3.35 -1.60
N PHE A 25 4.88 2.73 -2.77
CA PHE A 25 3.61 2.87 -3.49
C PHE A 25 2.43 2.31 -2.70
N SER A 26 2.63 1.23 -1.94
CA SER A 26 1.57 0.66 -1.09
C SER A 26 1.19 1.61 0.06
N VAL A 27 2.16 2.27 0.70
CA VAL A 27 1.92 3.29 1.72
C VAL A 27 1.22 4.53 1.13
N LEU A 28 1.57 4.92 -0.10
CA LEU A 28 0.94 6.05 -0.79
C LEU A 28 -0.50 5.72 -1.23
N ALA A 29 -0.73 4.51 -1.76
CA ALA A 29 -2.04 4.05 -2.19
C ALA A 29 -3.01 3.83 -1.02
N PHE A 30 -2.50 3.49 0.17
CA PHE A 30 -3.32 3.18 1.35
C PHE A 30 -4.38 4.24 1.68
N PRO A 31 -4.05 5.53 1.91
CA PRO A 31 -5.05 6.56 2.21
C PRO A 31 -6.02 6.78 1.05
N VAL A 32 -5.55 6.68 -0.20
CA VAL A 32 -6.40 6.87 -1.40
C VAL A 32 -7.44 5.76 -1.50
N LEU A 33 -7.02 4.50 -1.36
CA LEU A 33 -7.90 3.33 -1.40
C LEU A 33 -8.87 3.30 -0.23
N CYS A 34 -8.44 3.69 0.98
CA CYS A 34 -9.33 3.81 2.14
C CYS A 34 -10.40 4.88 1.94
N LEU A 35 -10.05 6.05 1.40
CA LEU A 35 -11.02 7.10 1.09
C LEU A 35 -11.98 6.66 -0.01
N MET A 36 -11.48 6.05 -1.08
CA MET A 36 -12.29 5.51 -2.16
C MET A 36 -13.25 4.43 -1.66
N GLY A 37 -12.79 3.50 -0.81
CA GLY A 37 -13.61 2.46 -0.20
C GLY A 37 -14.69 2.99 0.73
N GLY A 38 -14.55 4.20 1.28
CA GLY A 38 -15.60 4.86 2.07
C GLY A 38 -16.59 5.66 1.22
N ILE A 39 -16.10 6.36 0.19
CA ILE A 39 -16.89 7.32 -0.60
C ILE A 39 -17.65 6.64 -1.74
N LEU A 40 -16.99 5.76 -2.50
CA LEU A 40 -17.58 5.11 -3.68
C LEU A 40 -18.84 4.29 -3.38
N PRO A 41 -18.92 3.52 -2.27
CA PRO A 41 -20.16 2.79 -1.96
C PRO A 41 -21.38 3.70 -1.79
N TRP A 42 -21.15 4.93 -1.30
CA TRP A 42 -22.20 5.92 -1.08
C TRP A 42 -22.62 6.59 -2.39
N VAL A 43 -21.66 6.89 -3.26
CA VAL A 43 -21.92 7.41 -4.62
C VAL A 43 -22.72 6.39 -5.45
N PHE A 44 -22.37 5.11 -5.37
CA PHE A 44 -23.02 4.04 -6.12
C PHE A 44 -24.09 3.29 -5.33
N LYS A 45 -24.68 3.89 -4.29
CA LYS A 45 -25.67 3.28 -3.38
C LYS A 45 -26.82 2.55 -4.09
N ARG A 46 -27.19 2.97 -5.30
CA ARG A 46 -28.29 2.39 -6.09
C ARG A 46 -27.94 1.06 -6.76
N HIS A 47 -26.66 0.70 -6.85
CA HIS A 47 -26.21 -0.54 -7.45
C HIS A 47 -26.11 -1.65 -6.39
N PRO A 48 -26.71 -2.84 -6.62
CA PRO A 48 -26.69 -3.94 -5.66
C PRO A 48 -25.27 -4.44 -5.34
N ASN A 49 -24.34 -4.27 -6.29
CA ASN A 49 -22.94 -4.71 -6.14
C ASN A 49 -22.05 -3.65 -5.47
N SER A 50 -22.58 -2.49 -5.08
CA SER A 50 -21.82 -1.39 -4.47
C SER A 50 -21.14 -1.78 -3.16
N ILE A 51 -21.67 -2.81 -2.47
CA ILE A 51 -21.08 -3.34 -1.22
C ILE A 51 -19.65 -3.86 -1.42
N TRP A 52 -19.31 -4.38 -2.61
CA TRP A 52 -17.97 -4.88 -2.90
C TRP A 52 -16.91 -3.77 -2.90
N LEU A 53 -17.31 -2.50 -3.07
CA LEU A 53 -16.40 -1.36 -3.04
C LEU A 53 -15.83 -1.11 -1.63
N TYR A 54 -16.51 -1.56 -0.57
CA TYR A 54 -15.90 -1.58 0.78
C TYR A 54 -14.68 -2.50 0.85
N GLY A 55 -14.55 -3.47 -0.05
CA GLY A 55 -13.37 -4.33 -0.17
C GLY A 55 -12.09 -3.57 -0.55
N LEU A 56 -12.19 -2.34 -1.08
CA LEU A 56 -11.02 -1.52 -1.43
C LEU A 56 -10.14 -1.19 -0.22
N SER A 57 -10.73 -0.96 0.95
CA SER A 57 -9.96 -0.74 2.18
C SER A 57 -9.29 -2.02 2.67
N GLY A 58 -9.97 -3.16 2.49
CA GLY A 58 -9.38 -4.48 2.71
C GLY A 58 -8.17 -4.73 1.79
N LEU A 59 -8.30 -4.37 0.51
CA LEU A 59 -7.24 -4.49 -0.49
C LEU A 59 -6.04 -3.60 -0.15
N ALA A 60 -6.29 -2.39 0.36
CA ALA A 60 -5.24 -1.50 0.83
C ALA A 60 -4.42 -2.12 1.97
N LEU A 61 -5.09 -2.76 2.94
CA LEU A 61 -4.44 -3.46 4.05
C LEU A 61 -3.65 -4.68 3.57
N THR A 62 -4.23 -5.51 2.70
CA THR A 62 -3.54 -6.70 2.20
C THR A 62 -2.31 -6.33 1.39
N GLN A 63 -2.37 -5.27 0.58
CA GLN A 63 -1.22 -4.82 -0.21
C GLN A 63 -0.08 -4.31 0.68
N LEU A 64 -0.40 -3.55 1.74
CA LEU A 64 0.58 -3.09 2.72
C LEU A 64 1.25 -4.27 3.45
N LEU A 65 0.45 -5.22 3.95
CA LEU A 65 0.96 -6.40 4.65
C LEU A 65 1.83 -7.26 3.73
N LEU A 66 1.41 -7.43 2.47
CA LEU A 66 2.18 -8.17 1.47
C LEU A 66 3.53 -7.51 1.20
N ALA A 67 3.58 -6.18 1.06
CA ALA A 67 4.85 -5.49 0.87
C ALA A 67 5.82 -5.69 2.05
N ILE A 68 5.30 -5.64 3.28
CA ILE A 68 6.10 -5.87 4.49
C ILE A 68 6.61 -7.32 4.56
N THR A 69 5.76 -8.31 4.30
CA THR A 69 6.15 -9.72 4.37
C THR A 69 7.15 -10.10 3.26
N LEU A 70 7.04 -9.49 2.07
CA LEU A 70 8.01 -9.68 1.00
C LEU A 70 9.39 -9.14 1.39
N ILE A 71 9.47 -7.93 1.95
CA ILE A 71 10.75 -7.40 2.45
C ILE A 71 11.28 -8.24 3.62
N GLN A 72 10.41 -8.75 4.49
CA GLN A 72 10.85 -9.60 5.60
C GLN A 72 11.43 -10.93 5.11
N THR A 73 10.82 -11.56 4.10
CA THR A 73 11.19 -12.90 3.63
C THR A 73 12.34 -12.90 2.62
N GLN A 74 12.37 -11.93 1.70
CA GLN A 74 13.40 -11.85 0.65
C GLN A 74 14.61 -11.04 1.09
N CYS A 75 14.39 -10.05 1.95
CA CYS A 75 15.39 -9.05 2.31
C CYS A 75 15.81 -9.09 3.78
N GLY A 76 15.23 -9.99 4.59
CA GLY A 76 15.50 -10.07 6.02
C GLY A 76 15.14 -8.80 6.79
N GLY A 77 14.28 -7.94 6.23
CA GLY A 77 13.92 -6.65 6.79
C GLY A 77 14.80 -5.47 6.35
N ASN A 78 15.77 -5.69 5.45
CA ASN A 78 16.58 -4.60 4.88
C ASN A 78 15.92 -3.96 3.65
N PHE A 79 16.13 -2.66 3.49
CA PHE A 79 15.63 -1.92 2.33
C PHE A 79 16.59 -2.00 1.12
N SER A 80 17.87 -2.31 1.33
CA SER A 80 18.82 -2.58 0.25
C SER A 80 19.08 -4.08 0.10
N CYS A 81 18.42 -4.65 -0.90
CA CYS A 81 18.70 -5.94 -1.51
C CYS A 81 18.49 -5.75 -3.01
#